data_AF-A0A6M0BZN9-F1
#
_entry.id   AF-A0A6M0BZN9-F1
#
_cell.length_a   1.000
_cell.length_b   1.000
_cell.length_c   1.000
_cell.angle_alpha   90.00
_cell.angle_beta   90.00
_cell.angle_gamma   90.00
#
_symmetry.space_group_name_H-M   'P 1'
#
loop_
_entity.id
_entity.type
_entity.pdbx_description
1 polymer ?
#
loop_
_entity_poly.entity_id
_entity_poly.type
_entity_poly.pdbx_seq_one_letter_code
_entity_poly.pdbx_strand_id
1 'polypeptide(L)'
;SLEEATETLGLTTLFTGVIVVPIIGNAAEHATAVTVAMKNKMDLSVSVAVGSSLQIALFVAPVLILAGLLLGQPMDLNFNPFELVAVVVAVLIANSVSSDGRSDWLEGALLLAAYAVLGLAFYYHPVIEGLT
;
A
#
# COMPACT_ATOMS: atom_id res chain seq x y z
N SER A 1 -10.29 -20.32 -2.78
CA SER A 1 -9.12 -19.52 -3.23
C SER A 1 -9.26 -18.07 -2.72
N LEU A 2 -8.37 -17.14 -3.10
CA LEU A 2 -8.50 -15.72 -2.76
C LEU A 2 -9.82 -15.16 -3.32
N GLU A 3 -10.18 -15.54 -4.54
CA GLU A 3 -11.43 -15.19 -5.22
C GLU A 3 -12.68 -15.68 -4.44
N GLU A 4 -12.66 -16.93 -3.98
CA GLU A 4 -13.76 -17.53 -3.22
C GLU A 4 -13.95 -16.86 -1.84
N ALA A 5 -12.85 -16.46 -1.20
CA ALA A 5 -12.88 -15.73 0.06
C ALA A 5 -13.42 -14.30 -0.14
N THR A 6 -13.05 -13.63 -1.23
CA THR A 6 -13.56 -12.28 -1.56
C THR A 6 -15.04 -12.29 -1.90
N GLU A 7 -15.51 -13.29 -2.66
CA GLU A 7 -16.94 -13.46 -2.99
C GLU A 7 -17.77 -13.72 -1.74
N THR A 8 -17.29 -14.59 -0.85
CA THR A 8 -18.01 -14.92 0.40
C THR A 8 -18.09 -13.71 1.36
N LEU A 9 -17.06 -12.87 1.38
CA LEU A 9 -16.98 -11.70 2.27
C LEU A 9 -17.54 -10.42 1.64
N GLY A 10 -17.97 -10.46 0.37
CA GLY A 10 -18.45 -9.29 -0.37
C GLY A 10 -17.38 -8.22 -0.57
N LEU A 11 -16.10 -8.60 -0.63
CA LEU A 11 -14.98 -7.68 -0.79
C LEU A 11 -14.73 -7.43 -2.28
N THR A 12 -14.51 -6.16 -2.64
CA THR A 12 -14.16 -5.79 -4.02
C THR A 12 -12.73 -6.23 -4.34
N THR A 13 -12.47 -6.61 -5.60
CA THR A 13 -11.12 -6.97 -6.07
C THR A 13 -10.12 -5.84 -5.81
N LEU A 14 -10.57 -4.59 -5.97
CA LEU A 14 -9.79 -3.38 -5.73
C LEU A 14 -9.41 -3.23 -4.24
N PHE A 15 -10.36 -3.40 -3.31
CA PHE A 15 -10.07 -3.39 -1.87
C PHE A 15 -9.12 -4.52 -1.48
N THR A 16 -9.35 -5.72 -1.97
CA THR A 16 -8.49 -6.88 -1.67
C THR A 16 -7.07 -6.67 -2.20
N GLY A 17 -6.93 -6.20 -3.44
CA GLY A 17 -5.63 -5.98 -4.08
C GLY A 17 -4.83 -4.85 -3.43
N VAL A 18 -5.48 -3.74 -3.03
CA VAL A 18 -4.79 -2.55 -2.50
C VAL A 18 -4.58 -2.62 -0.99
N ILE A 19 -5.50 -3.23 -0.24
CA ILE A 19 -5.46 -3.24 1.23
C ILE A 19 -5.03 -4.61 1.77
N VAL A 20 -5.76 -5.68 1.42
CA VAL A 20 -5.60 -6.99 2.07
C VAL A 20 -4.29 -7.66 1.68
N VAL A 21 -3.99 -7.71 0.38
CA VAL A 21 -2.81 -8.40 -0.14
C VAL A 21 -1.51 -7.77 0.39
N PRO A 22 -1.31 -6.44 0.37
CA PRO A 22 -0.07 -5.83 0.88
C PRO A 22 0.10 -5.96 2.40
N ILE A 23 -0.99 -5.92 3.19
CA ILE A 23 -0.92 -6.13 4.65
C ILE A 23 -0.33 -7.51 4.94
N ILE A 24 -0.81 -8.55 4.24
CA ILE A 24 -0.36 -9.92 4.45
C ILE A 24 1.06 -10.10 3.89
N GLY A 25 1.30 -9.60 2.67
CA GLY A 25 2.59 -9.72 1.98
C GLY A 25 3.75 -9.06 2.72
N ASN A 26 3.50 -7.91 3.36
CA ASN A 26 4.52 -7.11 4.03
C ASN A 26 4.48 -7.21 5.57
N ALA A 27 3.66 -8.12 6.13
CA ALA A 27 3.46 -8.22 7.58
C ALA A 27 4.77 -8.41 8.37
N ALA A 28 5.68 -9.24 7.85
CA ALA A 28 6.97 -9.51 8.49
C ALA A 28 7.89 -8.28 8.51
N GLU A 29 7.89 -7.49 7.43
CA GLU A 29 8.64 -6.23 7.34
C GLU A 29 8.06 -5.18 8.28
N HIS A 30 6.73 -5.07 8.35
CA HIS A 30 6.05 -4.18 9.29
C HIS A 30 6.37 -4.53 10.75
N ALA A 31 6.31 -5.82 11.10
CA ALA A 31 6.68 -6.28 12.44
C ALA A 31 8.14 -5.95 12.78
N THR A 32 9.03 -6.07 11.79
CA THR A 32 10.45 -5.70 11.94
C THR A 32 10.62 -4.21 12.15
N ALA A 33 9.96 -3.37 11.34
CA ALA A 33 10.00 -1.92 11.46
C ALA A 33 9.49 -1.46 12.84
N VAL A 34 8.35 -1.98 13.30
CA VAL A 34 7.80 -1.68 14.63
C VAL A 34 8.77 -2.11 15.73
N THR A 35 9.35 -3.32 15.64
CA THR A 35 10.32 -3.82 16.63
C THR A 35 11.57 -2.94 16.70
N VAL A 36 12.04 -2.45 15.54
CA VAL A 36 13.19 -1.55 15.45
C VAL A 36 12.86 -0.16 16.00
N ALA A 37 11.67 0.38 15.70
CA ALA A 37 11.18 1.62 16.27
C ALA A 37 11.09 1.56 17.81
N MET A 38 10.57 0.46 18.36
CA MET A 38 10.51 0.23 19.82
C MET A 38 11.89 0.18 20.49
N LYS A 39 12.96 -0.11 19.73
CA LYS A 39 14.35 -0.05 20.21
C LYS A 39 14.97 1.35 20.07
N ASN A 40 14.13 2.37 19.90
CA ASN A 40 14.51 3.77 19.73
C ASN A 40 15.42 4.01 18.50
N LYS A 41 15.22 3.22 17.43
CA LYS A 41 15.96 3.33 16.17
C LYS A 41 15.02 3.79 15.05
N MET A 42 14.43 4.98 15.21
CA MET A 42 13.40 5.46 14.29
C MET A 42 13.92 5.65 12.86
N ASP A 43 15.14 6.19 12.68
CA ASP A 43 15.76 6.36 11.36
C ASP A 43 15.86 5.05 10.59
N LEU A 44 16.21 3.96 11.29
CA LEU A 44 16.28 2.62 10.70
C LEU A 44 14.87 2.09 10.37
N SER A 45 13.89 2.32 11.23
CA SER A 45 12.50 1.94 10.98
C SER A 45 11.93 2.63 9.74
N VAL A 46 12.13 3.95 9.62
CA VAL A 46 11.70 4.74 8.45
C VAL A 46 12.44 4.27 7.20
N SER A 47 13.75 4.02 7.30
CA SER A 47 14.55 3.50 6.18
C SER A 47 14.05 2.14 5.67
N VAL A 48 13.61 1.25 6.57
CA VAL A 48 13.00 -0.04 6.19
C VAL A 48 11.68 0.18 5.44
N ALA A 49 10.80 1.04 5.96
CA ALA A 49 9.50 1.31 5.35
C ALA A 49 9.61 2.00 3.97
N VAL A 50 10.44 3.05 3.88
CA VAL A 50 10.68 3.78 2.62
C VAL A 50 11.42 2.89 1.62
N GLY A 51 12.41 2.12 2.07
CA GLY A 51 13.16 1.18 1.23
C GLY A 51 12.25 0.12 0.61
N SER A 52 11.38 -0.51 1.40
CA SER A 52 10.38 -1.48 0.91
C SER A 52 9.43 -0.85 -0.11
N SER A 53 8.93 0.36 0.16
CA SER A 53 8.05 1.09 -0.77
C SER A 53 8.74 1.42 -2.10
N LEU A 54 9.99 1.89 -2.05
CA LEU A 54 10.79 2.18 -3.24
C LEU A 54 11.13 0.91 -4.02
N GLN A 55 11.39 -0.21 -3.34
CA GLN A 55 11.64 -1.49 -4.00
C GLN A 55 10.40 -1.95 -4.77
N ILE A 56 9.21 -1.83 -4.18
CA ILE A 56 7.96 -2.17 -4.87
C ILE A 56 7.79 -1.29 -6.12
N ALA A 57 7.95 0.02 -5.98
CA ALA A 57 7.72 0.97 -7.08
C ALA A 57 8.77 0.88 -8.20
N LEU A 58 10.05 0.77 -7.85
CA LEU A 58 11.18 0.88 -8.80
C LEU A 58 11.69 -0.47 -9.31
N PHE A 59 11.36 -1.57 -8.64
CA PHE A 59 11.82 -2.90 -9.03
C PHE A 59 10.67 -3.88 -9.27
N VAL A 60 9.79 -4.10 -8.28
CA VAL A 60 8.75 -5.12 -8.39
C VAL A 60 7.77 -4.80 -9.53
N ALA A 61 7.23 -3.58 -9.58
CA ALA A 61 6.28 -3.21 -10.64
C ALA A 61 6.89 -3.31 -12.05
N PRO A 62 8.09 -2.75 -12.35
CA PRO A 62 8.73 -2.94 -13.65
C PRO A 62 9.00 -4.41 -14.01
N VAL A 63 9.45 -5.22 -13.06
CA VAL A 63 9.71 -6.65 -13.29
C VAL A 63 8.41 -7.38 -13.61
N LEU A 64 7.31 -7.07 -12.94
CA LEU A 64 6.01 -7.68 -13.20
C LEU A 64 5.48 -7.34 -14.60
N ILE A 65 5.65 -6.10 -15.08
CA ILE A 65 5.28 -5.72 -16.45
C ILE A 65 6.07 -6.54 -17.48
N LEU A 66 7.39 -6.66 -17.27
CA LEU A 66 8.26 -7.45 -18.16
C LEU A 66 7.92 -8.94 -18.11
N ALA A 67 7.65 -9.48 -16.91
CA ALA A 67 7.23 -10.87 -16.74
C ALA A 67 5.88 -11.14 -17.41
N GLY A 68 4.92 -10.23 -17.29
CA GLY A 68 3.63 -10.31 -17.97
C GLY A 68 3.78 -10.37 -19.49
N LEU A 69 4.67 -9.53 -20.05
CA LEU A 69 5.00 -9.58 -21.47
C LEU A 69 5.59 -10.94 -21.90
N LEU A 70 6.47 -11.53 -21.09
CA LEU A 70 7.08 -12.84 -21.39
C LEU A 70 6.09 -14.00 -21.27
N LEU A 71 5.14 -13.92 -20.33
CA LEU A 71 4.14 -14.95 -20.07
C LEU A 71 2.89 -14.81 -20.97
N GLY A 72 2.84 -13.79 -21.83
CA GLY A 72 1.67 -13.51 -22.68
C GLY A 72 0.45 -12.99 -21.92
N GLN A 73 0.66 -12.51 -20.68
CA GLN A 73 -0.37 -11.84 -19.86
C GLN A 73 0.03 -10.37 -19.67
N PRO A 74 -0.38 -9.48 -20.58
CA PRO A 74 0.05 -8.09 -20.52
C PRO A 74 -0.42 -7.44 -19.22
N MET A 75 0.54 -6.97 -18.41
CA MET A 75 0.31 -6.16 -17.22
C MET A 75 0.77 -4.73 -17.53
N ASP A 76 -0.08 -3.74 -17.29
CA ASP A 76 0.22 -2.34 -17.54
C ASP A 76 0.27 -1.53 -16.23
N LEU A 77 0.73 -0.28 -16.34
CA LEU A 77 0.66 0.71 -15.25
C LEU A 77 -0.58 1.60 -15.41
N ASN A 78 -1.70 1.00 -15.84
CA ASN A 78 -2.96 1.71 -16.02
C ASN A 78 -3.77 1.70 -14.73
N PHE A 79 -3.37 2.56 -13.79
CA PHE A 79 -4.10 2.74 -12.54
C PHE A 79 -5.35 3.59 -12.74
N ASN A 80 -6.41 3.29 -11.99
CA ASN A 80 -7.59 4.13 -11.95
C ASN A 80 -7.21 5.53 -11.41
N PRO A 81 -7.77 6.64 -11.92
CA PRO A 81 -7.55 7.97 -11.34
C PRO A 81 -7.73 8.03 -9.82
N PHE A 82 -8.66 7.26 -9.26
CA PHE A 82 -8.85 7.15 -7.82
C PHE A 82 -7.62 6.56 -7.11
N GLU A 83 -7.06 5.47 -7.64
CA GLU A 83 -5.86 4.82 -7.09
C GLU A 83 -4.65 5.77 -7.16
N LEU A 84 -4.49 6.46 -8.29
CA LEU A 84 -3.39 7.39 -8.50
C LEU A 84 -3.46 8.56 -7.50
N VAL A 85 -4.64 9.14 -7.31
CA VAL A 85 -4.85 10.20 -6.31
C VAL A 85 -4.60 9.68 -4.90
N ALA A 86 -5.06 8.48 -4.56
CA ALA A 86 -4.83 7.89 -3.25
C ALA A 86 -3.34 7.70 -2.95
N VAL A 87 -2.55 7.21 -3.91
CA VAL A 87 -1.09 7.06 -3.78
C VAL A 87 -0.43 8.42 -3.60
N VAL A 88 -0.79 9.42 -4.41
CA VAL A 88 -0.23 10.78 -4.28
C VAL A 88 -0.55 11.38 -2.91
N VAL A 89 -1.79 11.27 -2.44
CA VAL A 89 -2.20 11.76 -1.12
C VAL A 89 -1.44 11.03 0.00
N ALA A 90 -1.30 9.71 -0.10
CA ALA A 90 -0.56 8.91 0.89
C ALA A 90 0.91 9.36 0.98
N VAL A 91 1.57 9.57 -0.17
CA VAL A 91 2.95 10.05 -0.23
C VAL A 91 3.08 11.47 0.34
N LEU A 92 2.14 12.36 0.02
CA LEU A 92 2.14 13.73 0.54
C LEU A 92 1.95 13.77 2.06
N ILE A 93 1.01 13.00 2.60
CA ILE A 93 0.76 12.92 4.05
C ILE A 93 1.98 12.31 4.75
N ALA A 94 2.50 11.18 4.25
CA ALA A 94 3.67 10.53 4.84
C ALA A 94 4.90 11.44 4.85
N ASN A 95 5.17 12.13 3.74
CA ASN A 95 6.28 13.09 3.65
C ASN A 95 6.07 14.31 4.55
N SER A 96 4.86 14.86 4.59
CA SER A 96 4.55 16.04 5.42
C SER A 96 4.73 15.72 6.90
N VAL A 97 4.20 14.59 7.37
CA VAL A 97 4.27 14.17 8.77
C VAL A 97 5.70 13.77 9.16
N SER A 98 6.48 13.19 8.24
CA SER A 98 7.85 12.74 8.53
C SER A 98 8.94 13.80 8.28
N SER A 99 8.56 15.04 7.91
CA SER A 99 9.51 16.04 7.39
C SER A 99 10.38 16.73 8.43
N ASP A 100 9.97 16.75 9.70
CA ASP A 100 10.65 17.50 10.76
C ASP A 100 11.78 16.71 11.44
N GLY A 101 12.00 15.45 11.02
CA GLY A 101 13.04 14.56 11.54
C GLY A 101 12.78 14.07 12.96
N ARG A 102 11.57 14.26 13.48
CA ARG A 102 11.13 13.73 14.77
C ARG A 102 9.93 12.81 14.55
N SER A 103 9.57 12.07 15.59
CA SER A 103 8.39 11.20 15.56
C SER A 103 7.71 11.25 16.91
N ASP A 104 6.45 11.66 16.92
CA ASP A 104 5.57 11.63 18.08
C ASP A 104 4.49 10.56 17.93
N TRP A 105 3.91 10.13 19.06
CA TRP A 105 2.81 9.17 19.03
C TRP A 105 1.60 9.71 18.25
N LEU A 106 1.38 11.04 18.30
CA LEU A 106 0.28 11.71 17.61
C LEU A 106 0.47 11.66 16.08
N GLU A 107 1.70 11.82 15.61
CA GLU A 107 2.04 11.69 14.19
C GLU A 107 1.80 10.27 13.68
N GLY A 108 2.22 9.27 14.48
CA GLY A 108 1.92 7.88 14.20
C GLY A 108 0.41 7.61 14.16
N ALA A 109 -0.36 8.15 15.11
CA ALA A 109 -1.82 8.04 15.13
C ALA A 109 -2.47 8.71 13.92
N LEU A 110 -1.96 9.86 13.47
CA LEU A 110 -2.45 10.57 12.28
C LEU A 110 -2.21 9.75 11.01
N LEU A 111 -1.04 9.12 10.88
CA LEU A 111 -0.72 8.25 9.74
C LEU A 111 -1.62 7.01 9.71
N LEU A 112 -1.87 6.38 10.86
CA LEU A 112 -2.81 5.27 10.96
C LEU A 112 -4.25 5.69 10.64
N ALA A 113 -4.67 6.87 11.09
CA ALA A 113 -5.99 7.43 10.77
C ALA A 113 -6.13 7.72 9.26
N ALA A 114 -5.11 8.32 8.63
CA ALA A 114 -5.09 8.54 7.19
C ALA A 114 -5.18 7.22 6.41
N TYR A 115 -4.43 6.19 6.83
CA TYR A 115 -4.51 4.86 6.25
C TYR A 115 -5.91 4.24 6.40
N ALA A 116 -6.54 4.36 7.58
CA ALA A 116 -7.88 3.85 7.82
C ALA A 116 -8.94 4.58 6.95
N VAL A 117 -8.84 5.90 6.80
CA VAL A 117 -9.73 6.69 5.93
C VAL A 117 -9.58 6.27 4.47
N LEU A 118 -8.35 6.10 3.99
CA LEU A 118 -8.12 5.57 2.63
C LEU A 118 -8.68 4.15 2.50
N GLY A 119 -8.42 3.26 3.46
CA GLY A 119 -8.95 1.90 3.46
C GLY A 119 -10.48 1.85 3.38
N LEU A 120 -11.18 2.72 4.11
CA LEU A 120 -12.63 2.87 4.01
C LEU A 120 -13.05 3.42 2.63
N ALA A 121 -12.30 4.37 2.07
CA ALA A 121 -12.58 4.89 0.73
C ALA A 121 -12.45 3.79 -0.34
N PHE A 122 -11.44 2.92 -0.25
CA PHE A 122 -11.27 1.75 -1.12
C PHE A 122 -12.36 0.70 -0.90
N TYR A 123 -12.81 0.50 0.34
CA TYR A 123 -13.87 -0.44 0.68
C TYR A 123 -15.22 -0.04 0.07
N TYR A 124 -15.57 1.25 0.16
CA TYR A 124 -16.82 1.79 -0.40
C TYR A 124 -16.70 2.24 -1.86
N HIS A 125 -15.53 2.12 -2.49
CA HIS A 125 -15.37 2.49 -3.90
C HIS A 125 -16.27 1.57 -4.75
N PRO A 126 -17.25 2.12 -5.49
CA PRO A 126 -18.15 1.30 -6.28
C PRO A 126 -17.35 0.60 -7.37
N VAL A 127 -17.55 -0.71 -7.51
CA VAL A 127 -17.10 -1.45 -8.69
C VAL A 127 -17.92 -0.93 -9.86
N ILE A 128 -17.34 -0.07 -10.70
CA ILE A 128 -17.98 0.35 -11.95
C ILE A 128 -17.83 -0.84 -12.92
N GLU A 129 -18.84 -1.71 -12.95
CA GLU A 129 -18.99 -2.68 -14.03
C GLU A 129 -19.25 -1.92 -15.34
N GLY A 130 -18.28 -1.93 -16.26
CA GLY A 130 -18.48 -1.33 -17.60
C GLY A 130 -17.26 -0.91 -18.42
N LEU A 131 -16.01 -1.19 -18.02
CA LEU A 131 -14.81 -0.85 -18.81
C LEU A 131 -13.84 -2.03 -19.05
N THR A 132 -14.34 -3.27 -19.02
CA THR A 132 -13.63 -4.43 -19.59
C THR A 132 -14.13 -4.72 -21.00
#